data_AF-A0A5C7ZYW8-F1
#
_entry.id   AF-A0A5C7ZYW8-F1
#
_cell.length_a   1.000
_cell.length_b   1.000
_cell.length_c   1.000
_cell.angle_alpha   90.00
_cell.angle_beta   90.00
_cell.angle_gamma   90.00
#
_symmetry.space_group_name_H-M   'P 1'
#
loop_
_entity.id
_entity.type
_entity.pdbx_description
1 polymer ?
#
loop_
_entity_poly.entity_id
_entity_poly.type
_entity_poly.pdbx_seq_one_letter_code
_entity_poly.pdbx_strand_id
1 'polypeptide(L)'
;MRYTIALTLLAATTAATACDKCANYDNANFRIKQVTVQHDARIAATIWEVTVEGTAGKTTPAPAGQLNGAPVLGYVFPTTLKSTDVGFSATDGIVALALTSHPDFDDSPLWDENADGDYGNDGVVWHPHWVVLNEDKRVAGGLAVKQFAEGDKSVKLPPTNPGMPMYMDSPGYQVITEGNTIRVVVPDYRINNRRDFSFDGVACFMEVNTGGAEGGHGSGDKPMLGVYKVYSVASKDLTLPYKVR
;
A
#
# COMPACT_ATOMS: atom_id res chain seq x y z
N MET A 1 -20.18 -26.17 64.64
CA MET A 1 -19.27 -26.66 63.58
C MET A 1 -19.85 -26.20 62.24
N ARG A 2 -19.40 -25.05 61.72
CA ARG A 2 -19.90 -24.47 60.46
C ARG A 2 -18.73 -24.49 59.47
N TYR A 3 -18.86 -25.29 58.42
CA TYR A 3 -17.91 -25.35 57.31
C TYR A 3 -18.24 -24.23 56.33
N THR A 4 -17.32 -23.31 56.12
CA THR A 4 -17.41 -22.32 55.04
C THR A 4 -16.55 -22.81 53.89
N ILE A 5 -17.20 -23.21 52.79
CA ILE A 5 -16.56 -23.65 51.54
C ILE A 5 -15.99 -22.41 50.85
N ALA A 6 -14.67 -22.35 50.67
CA ALA A 6 -14.02 -21.34 49.86
C ALA A 6 -14.06 -21.76 48.38
N LEU A 7 -14.84 -21.05 47.57
CA LEU A 7 -14.90 -21.22 46.13
C LEU A 7 -13.78 -20.37 45.50
N THR A 8 -12.66 -20.99 45.14
CA THR A 8 -11.59 -20.33 44.39
C THR A 8 -11.97 -20.25 42.91
N LEU A 9 -12.39 -19.05 42.48
CA LEU A 9 -12.56 -18.72 41.07
C LEU A 9 -11.18 -18.60 40.42
N LEU A 10 -10.83 -19.57 39.56
CA LEU A 10 -9.63 -19.50 38.74
C LEU A 10 -9.92 -18.59 37.54
N ALA A 11 -9.60 -17.31 37.66
CA ALA A 11 -9.64 -16.38 36.54
C ALA A 11 -8.46 -16.68 35.60
N ALA A 12 -8.71 -17.46 34.56
CA ALA A 12 -7.81 -17.57 33.42
C ALA A 12 -8.01 -16.32 32.54
N THR A 13 -7.30 -15.24 32.83
CA THR A 13 -7.16 -14.13 31.91
C THR A 13 -6.13 -14.52 30.86
N THR A 14 -6.62 -14.92 29.68
CA THR A 14 -5.81 -14.97 28.46
C THR A 14 -5.36 -13.55 28.16
N ALA A 15 -4.11 -13.24 28.49
CA ALA A 15 -3.45 -12.06 27.96
C ALA A 15 -3.29 -12.26 26.44
N ALA A 16 -4.26 -11.77 25.67
CA ALA A 16 -4.06 -11.48 24.27
C ALA A 16 -3.11 -10.28 24.20
N THR A 17 -1.81 -10.55 24.23
CA THR A 17 -0.82 -9.60 23.73
C THR A 17 -1.08 -9.44 22.24
N ALA A 18 -1.84 -8.42 21.85
CA ALA A 18 -1.73 -7.85 20.52
C ALA A 18 -0.24 -7.49 20.34
N CYS A 19 0.42 -8.20 19.46
CA CYS A 19 1.86 -8.15 19.32
C CYS A 19 2.21 -7.01 18.36
N ASP A 20 2.65 -5.88 18.92
CA ASP A 20 3.30 -4.74 18.22
C ASP A 20 4.56 -5.14 17.39
N LYS A 21 4.82 -6.44 17.17
CA LYS A 21 6.08 -7.01 16.63
C LYS A 21 5.93 -8.28 15.77
N CYS A 22 4.76 -8.64 15.26
CA CYS A 22 4.54 -10.03 14.84
C CYS A 22 4.95 -10.47 13.42
N ALA A 23 5.57 -9.62 12.60
CA ALA A 23 6.40 -10.12 11.50
C ALA A 23 7.48 -9.10 11.10
N ASN A 24 8.74 -9.54 11.10
CA ASN A 24 9.82 -8.76 10.51
C ASN A 24 9.86 -9.05 9.00
N TYR A 25 9.24 -8.19 8.20
CA TYR A 25 9.28 -8.30 6.73
C TYR A 25 10.60 -7.78 6.14
N ASP A 26 11.53 -7.31 6.98
CA ASP A 26 12.81 -6.75 6.58
C ASP A 26 13.79 -7.84 6.12
N ASN A 27 13.61 -8.32 4.89
CA ASN A 27 14.36 -9.42 4.32
C ASN A 27 14.81 -9.14 2.88
N ALA A 28 15.52 -10.09 2.26
CA ALA A 28 16.07 -9.96 0.90
C ALA A 28 15.02 -9.66 -0.18
N ASN A 29 13.76 -10.04 0.03
CA ASN A 29 12.65 -9.77 -0.89
C ASN A 29 12.29 -8.28 -0.92
N PHE A 30 12.72 -7.49 0.06
CA PHE A 30 12.53 -6.03 0.13
C PHE A 30 13.84 -5.25 0.00
N ARG A 31 14.93 -5.89 -0.43
CA ARG A 31 16.20 -5.23 -0.76
C ARG A 31 16.23 -4.92 -2.26
N ILE A 32 15.85 -3.69 -2.63
CA ILE A 32 15.84 -3.26 -4.02
C ILE A 32 17.27 -3.19 -4.57
N LYS A 33 17.49 -3.85 -5.69
CA LYS A 33 18.74 -3.81 -6.48
C LYS A 33 18.62 -2.86 -7.66
N GLN A 34 17.44 -2.80 -8.28
CA GLN A 34 17.18 -1.99 -9.47
C GLN A 34 15.70 -1.62 -9.54
N VAL A 35 15.43 -0.44 -10.08
CA VAL A 35 14.11 -0.05 -10.55
C VAL A 35 14.18 0.44 -11.98
N THR A 36 13.20 0.07 -12.79
CA THR A 36 13.07 0.57 -14.17
C THR A 36 11.63 0.94 -14.47
N VAL A 37 11.48 1.96 -15.31
CA VAL A 37 10.20 2.33 -15.91
C VAL A 37 10.49 2.52 -17.38
N GLN A 38 9.89 1.69 -18.22
CA GLN A 38 10.17 1.63 -19.65
C GLN A 38 8.89 1.74 -20.44
N HIS A 39 8.84 2.66 -21.39
CA HIS A 39 7.78 2.74 -22.35
C HIS A 39 7.94 1.67 -23.44
N ASP A 40 6.87 0.94 -23.73
CA ASP A 40 6.78 0.00 -24.85
C ASP A 40 5.71 0.45 -25.85
N ALA A 41 6.17 1.02 -26.96
CA ALA A 41 5.32 1.53 -28.03
C ALA A 41 4.47 0.45 -28.71
N ARG A 42 4.87 -0.83 -28.63
CA ARG A 42 4.16 -1.94 -29.29
C ARG A 42 2.83 -2.26 -28.63
N ILE A 43 2.72 -1.94 -27.35
CA ILE A 43 1.52 -2.18 -26.53
C ILE A 43 0.93 -0.88 -25.96
N ALA A 44 1.46 0.28 -26.35
CA ALA A 44 1.06 1.60 -25.84
C ALA A 44 0.98 1.63 -24.31
N ALA A 45 1.98 1.07 -23.65
CA ALA A 45 2.03 0.94 -22.20
C ALA A 45 3.42 1.25 -21.66
N THR A 46 3.47 1.50 -20.36
CA THR A 46 4.67 1.69 -19.58
C THR A 46 4.81 0.53 -18.60
N ILE A 47 5.95 -0.16 -18.64
CA ILE A 47 6.29 -1.30 -17.80
C ILE A 47 7.13 -0.77 -16.63
N TRP A 48 6.64 -0.99 -15.42
CA TRP A 48 7.31 -0.60 -14.18
C TRP A 48 7.83 -1.86 -13.51
N GLU A 49 9.11 -1.90 -13.14
CA GLU A 49 9.75 -3.09 -12.60
C GLU A 49 10.61 -2.75 -11.38
N VAL A 50 10.48 -3.57 -10.33
CA VAL A 50 11.43 -3.64 -9.22
C VAL A 50 12.16 -4.98 -9.27
N THR A 51 13.48 -4.93 -9.23
CA THR A 51 14.34 -6.10 -9.02
C THR A 51 14.88 -6.09 -7.59
N VAL A 52 14.75 -7.21 -6.88
CA VAL A 52 15.19 -7.35 -5.48
C VAL A 52 16.35 -8.34 -5.32
N GLU A 53 16.91 -8.42 -4.12
CA GLU A 53 17.94 -9.41 -3.79
C GLU A 53 17.41 -10.84 -3.72
N GLY A 54 16.24 -11.03 -3.10
CA GLY A 54 15.56 -12.31 -2.92
C GLY A 54 14.53 -12.59 -4.02
N THR A 55 13.35 -13.07 -3.62
CA THR A 55 12.22 -13.37 -4.51
C THR A 55 11.15 -12.29 -4.35
N ALA A 56 10.87 -11.54 -5.41
CA ALA A 56 9.90 -10.44 -5.34
C ALA A 56 8.49 -10.98 -5.10
N GLY A 57 7.71 -10.30 -4.25
CA GLY A 57 6.34 -10.66 -3.91
C GLY A 57 6.17 -11.93 -3.06
N LYS A 58 7.25 -12.68 -2.77
CA LYS A 58 7.17 -13.91 -1.96
C LYS A 58 6.79 -13.66 -0.50
N THR A 59 7.19 -12.51 0.06
CA THR A 59 6.82 -12.15 1.43
C THR A 59 5.54 -11.32 1.39
N THR A 60 4.45 -11.88 1.88
CA THR A 60 3.17 -11.18 2.10
C THR A 60 2.97 -10.92 3.60
N PRO A 61 2.12 -9.96 3.98
CA PRO A 61 1.86 -9.68 5.38
C PRO A 61 1.05 -10.80 6.05
N ALA A 62 1.30 -11.03 7.34
CA ALA A 62 0.42 -11.83 8.17
C ALA A 62 -0.82 -11.00 8.55
N PRO A 63 -2.05 -11.54 8.42
CA PRO A 63 -3.27 -10.79 8.71
C PRO A 63 -3.38 -10.38 10.17
N ALA A 64 -3.89 -9.17 10.40
CA ALA A 64 -4.32 -8.69 11.71
C ALA A 64 -5.72 -9.20 12.08
N GLY A 65 -6.51 -9.65 11.11
CA GLY A 65 -7.90 -10.11 11.25
C GLY A 65 -8.93 -8.99 11.27
N GLN A 66 -8.53 -7.74 10.99
CA GLN A 66 -9.39 -6.56 11.02
C GLN A 66 -8.74 -5.39 10.26
N LEU A 67 -9.57 -4.44 9.78
CA LEU A 67 -9.09 -3.26 9.03
C LEU A 67 -8.20 -2.33 9.88
N ASN A 68 -8.56 -2.07 11.13
CA ASN A 68 -7.75 -1.20 11.99
C ASN A 68 -6.50 -1.94 12.47
N GLY A 69 -5.33 -1.46 12.07
CA GLY A 69 -4.06 -2.16 12.25
C GLY A 69 -3.74 -3.14 11.12
N ALA A 70 -4.51 -3.14 10.02
CA ALA A 70 -4.23 -4.00 8.87
C ALA A 70 -2.83 -3.68 8.31
N PRO A 71 -1.94 -4.68 8.19
CA PRO A 71 -0.61 -4.52 7.65
C PRO A 71 -0.65 -4.49 6.12
N VAL A 72 0.10 -3.56 5.54
CA VAL A 72 0.26 -3.42 4.09
C VAL A 72 1.75 -3.44 3.76
N LEU A 73 2.15 -4.31 2.85
CA LEU A 73 3.51 -4.31 2.29
C LEU A 73 3.48 -3.65 0.91
N GLY A 74 4.53 -2.89 0.58
CA GLY A 74 4.56 -2.11 -0.65
C GLY A 74 5.90 -2.15 -1.38
N TYR A 75 5.84 -2.31 -2.71
CA TYR A 75 6.86 -1.83 -3.64
C TYR A 75 6.32 -0.58 -4.33
N VAL A 76 6.89 0.58 -4.00
CA VAL A 76 6.35 1.89 -4.35
C VAL A 76 7.29 2.59 -5.32
N PHE A 77 6.73 3.22 -6.33
CA PHE A 77 7.41 4.13 -7.25
C PHE A 77 6.93 5.56 -7.02
N PRO A 78 7.58 6.33 -6.15
CA PRO A 78 7.38 7.77 -6.06
C PRO A 78 7.76 8.44 -7.37
N THR A 79 6.95 9.41 -7.83
CA THR A 79 7.13 10.05 -9.14
C THR A 79 7.01 11.57 -9.06
N THR A 80 7.33 12.21 -10.18
CA THR A 80 7.06 13.63 -10.43
C THR A 80 5.79 13.86 -11.27
N LEU A 81 4.97 12.83 -11.48
CA LEU A 81 3.66 12.97 -12.12
C LEU A 81 2.77 13.90 -11.29
N LYS A 82 1.82 14.56 -11.96
CA LYS A 82 0.78 15.33 -11.29
C LYS A 82 -0.38 14.43 -10.94
N SER A 83 -1.10 14.77 -9.87
CA SER A 83 -2.34 14.09 -9.48
C SER A 83 -3.34 13.96 -10.64
N THR A 84 -3.42 15.00 -11.48
CA THR A 84 -4.25 15.00 -12.69
C THR A 84 -3.82 14.02 -13.77
N ASP A 85 -2.55 13.59 -13.79
CA ASP A 85 -2.07 12.65 -14.81
C ASP A 85 -2.61 11.23 -14.58
N VAL A 86 -2.98 10.89 -13.33
CA VAL A 86 -3.49 9.58 -12.92
C VAL A 86 -5.00 9.59 -12.62
N GLY A 87 -5.69 10.68 -13.00
CA GLY A 87 -7.14 10.80 -12.87
C GLY A 87 -7.66 11.35 -11.55
N PHE A 88 -6.78 11.78 -10.63
CA PHE A 88 -7.20 12.51 -9.43
C PHE A 88 -7.50 13.99 -9.74
N SER A 89 -8.32 14.62 -8.90
CA SER A 89 -8.39 16.09 -8.85
C SER A 89 -7.03 16.69 -8.52
N ALA A 90 -6.76 17.89 -9.04
CA ALA A 90 -5.51 18.60 -8.78
C ALA A 90 -5.30 18.81 -7.28
N THR A 91 -4.15 18.37 -6.79
CA THR A 91 -3.76 18.43 -5.39
C THR A 91 -2.25 18.31 -5.26
N ASP A 92 -1.69 18.94 -4.23
CA ASP A 92 -0.26 18.85 -3.91
C ASP A 92 0.08 17.51 -3.24
N GLY A 93 1.31 17.03 -3.48
CA GLY A 93 1.85 15.80 -2.90
C GLY A 93 2.67 15.02 -3.92
N ILE A 94 3.17 13.87 -3.50
CA ILE A 94 3.94 12.95 -4.35
C ILE A 94 2.99 11.91 -4.93
N VAL A 95 2.81 11.90 -6.24
CA VAL A 95 2.08 10.81 -6.91
C VAL A 95 2.97 9.58 -6.94
N ALA A 96 2.45 8.45 -6.46
CA ALA A 96 3.16 7.20 -6.46
C ALA A 96 2.30 6.05 -7.00
N LEU A 97 2.94 5.15 -7.75
CA LEU A 97 2.40 3.83 -8.07
C LEU A 97 2.86 2.87 -6.98
N ALA A 98 1.94 2.26 -6.24
CA ALA A 98 2.26 1.29 -5.21
C ALA A 98 1.79 -0.10 -5.67
N LEU A 99 2.66 -1.10 -5.59
CA LEU A 99 2.26 -2.51 -5.66
C LEU A 99 2.16 -3.01 -4.23
N THR A 100 0.97 -3.42 -3.81
CA THR A 100 0.63 -3.69 -2.41
C THR A 100 0.12 -5.11 -2.21
N SER A 101 0.25 -5.58 -0.98
CA SER A 101 -0.39 -6.80 -0.49
C SER A 101 -0.88 -6.54 0.93
N HIS A 102 -2.15 -6.83 1.19
CA HIS A 102 -2.86 -6.62 2.45
C HIS A 102 -4.00 -7.64 2.66
N PRO A 103 -3.83 -8.66 3.49
CA PRO A 103 -4.80 -9.77 3.60
C PRO A 103 -6.10 -9.43 4.34
N ASP A 104 -6.22 -8.25 4.98
CA ASP A 104 -7.31 -7.94 5.91
C ASP A 104 -8.49 -7.17 5.30
N PHE A 105 -8.36 -6.72 4.06
CA PHE A 105 -9.41 -6.04 3.33
C PHE A 105 -9.19 -6.17 1.84
N ASP A 106 -10.30 -6.15 1.11
CA ASP A 106 -10.33 -6.11 -0.34
C ASP A 106 -10.71 -4.69 -0.77
N ASP A 107 -9.80 -4.05 -1.49
CA ASP A 107 -9.98 -2.71 -2.02
C ASP A 107 -9.90 -2.68 -3.56
N SER A 108 -10.02 -3.86 -4.17
CA SER A 108 -10.05 -4.12 -5.60
C SER A 108 -11.28 -4.95 -6.03
N PRO A 109 -12.49 -4.76 -5.46
CA PRO A 109 -13.61 -5.71 -5.58
C PRO A 109 -14.22 -5.84 -7.00
N LEU A 110 -13.70 -5.11 -7.98
CA LEU A 110 -14.04 -5.24 -9.40
C LEU A 110 -13.18 -6.27 -10.13
N TRP A 111 -12.09 -6.71 -9.51
CA TRP A 111 -11.07 -7.56 -10.07
C TRP A 111 -11.01 -8.87 -9.27
N ASP A 112 -10.76 -9.96 -9.98
CA ASP A 112 -10.49 -11.28 -9.41
C ASP A 112 -9.01 -11.54 -9.68
N GLU A 113 -8.15 -11.09 -8.77
CA GLU A 113 -6.70 -11.05 -8.99
C GLU A 113 -6.06 -12.44 -9.06
N ASN A 114 -6.71 -13.45 -8.49
CA ASN A 114 -6.23 -14.83 -8.49
C ASN A 114 -6.98 -15.78 -9.47
N ALA A 115 -8.07 -15.32 -10.08
CA ALA A 115 -8.92 -16.04 -11.02
C ALA A 115 -9.67 -17.26 -10.42
N ASP A 116 -10.00 -17.24 -9.12
CA ASP A 116 -10.78 -18.29 -8.43
C ASP A 116 -12.30 -18.03 -8.43
N GLY A 117 -12.73 -16.84 -8.86
CA GLY A 117 -14.12 -16.40 -8.92
C GLY A 117 -14.66 -15.75 -7.63
N ASP A 118 -13.83 -15.56 -6.60
CA ASP A 118 -14.15 -14.94 -5.32
C ASP A 118 -13.43 -13.59 -5.13
N TYR A 119 -14.00 -12.55 -5.73
CA TYR A 119 -13.58 -11.13 -5.73
C TYR A 119 -13.49 -10.47 -4.35
N GLY A 120 -13.67 -11.21 -3.25
CA GLY A 120 -13.61 -10.67 -1.89
C GLY A 120 -12.41 -11.20 -1.09
N ASN A 121 -11.55 -12.02 -1.69
CA ASN A 121 -10.46 -12.73 -1.02
C ASN A 121 -9.05 -12.35 -1.54
N ASP A 122 -8.97 -11.31 -2.38
CA ASP A 122 -7.78 -11.05 -3.20
C ASP A 122 -6.77 -10.09 -2.59
N GLY A 123 -7.09 -9.47 -1.44
CA GLY A 123 -6.21 -8.46 -0.82
C GLY A 123 -4.77 -8.94 -0.57
N VAL A 124 -4.54 -10.25 -0.37
CA VAL A 124 -3.17 -10.80 -0.22
C VAL A 124 -2.39 -10.88 -1.54
N VAL A 125 -3.08 -10.96 -2.68
CA VAL A 125 -2.48 -10.98 -4.01
C VAL A 125 -1.90 -9.60 -4.30
N TRP A 126 -0.72 -9.54 -4.93
CA TRP A 126 -0.10 -8.26 -5.22
C TRP A 126 -0.86 -7.52 -6.31
N HIS A 127 -1.36 -6.32 -6.00
CA HIS A 127 -2.12 -5.49 -6.92
C HIS A 127 -1.66 -4.02 -6.85
N PRO A 128 -2.01 -3.17 -7.83
CA PRO A 128 -1.50 -1.81 -7.91
C PRO A 128 -2.49 -0.77 -7.37
N HIS A 129 -1.95 0.32 -6.81
CA HIS A 129 -2.68 1.55 -6.56
C HIS A 129 -1.95 2.78 -7.09
N TRP A 130 -2.72 3.77 -7.52
CA TRP A 130 -2.23 5.14 -7.50
C TRP A 130 -2.56 5.78 -6.17
N VAL A 131 -1.61 6.51 -5.60
CA VAL A 131 -1.83 7.30 -4.38
C VAL A 131 -1.18 8.68 -4.49
N VAL A 132 -1.66 9.61 -3.67
CA VAL A 132 -0.93 10.86 -3.39
C VAL A 132 -0.39 10.78 -1.97
N LEU A 133 0.94 10.89 -1.82
CA LEU A 133 1.62 10.91 -0.53
C LEU A 133 1.89 12.34 -0.08
N ASN A 134 1.80 12.57 1.24
CA ASN A 134 2.25 13.79 1.89
C ASN A 134 3.12 13.45 3.11
N GLU A 135 3.92 14.41 3.54
CA GLU A 135 4.67 14.28 4.79
C GLU A 135 3.73 14.13 5.99
N ASP A 136 4.04 13.16 6.85
CA ASP A 136 3.30 12.91 8.08
C ASP A 136 4.24 12.45 9.19
N LYS A 137 4.43 13.32 10.20
CA LYS A 137 5.34 13.08 11.33
C LYS A 137 4.77 12.14 12.39
N ARG A 138 3.51 11.72 12.26
CA ARG A 138 2.86 10.78 13.19
C ARG A 138 3.40 9.35 13.04
N VAL A 139 4.04 9.04 11.90
CA VAL A 139 4.59 7.72 11.59
C VAL A 139 6.09 7.81 11.32
N ALA A 140 6.83 6.77 11.71
CA ALA A 140 8.29 6.79 11.65
C ALA A 140 8.87 6.83 10.23
N GLY A 141 8.12 6.37 9.22
CA GLY A 141 8.49 6.50 7.81
C GLY A 141 8.23 7.89 7.22
N GLY A 142 7.57 8.79 7.95
CA GLY A 142 7.45 10.21 7.60
C GLY A 142 6.48 10.53 6.47
N LEU A 143 5.76 9.55 5.91
CA LEU A 143 4.82 9.72 4.81
C LEU A 143 3.49 9.01 5.10
N ALA A 144 2.41 9.54 4.57
CA ALA A 144 1.08 8.92 4.58
C ALA A 144 0.36 9.18 3.26
N VAL A 145 -0.68 8.38 2.97
CA VAL A 145 -1.60 8.70 1.88
C VAL A 145 -2.46 9.89 2.28
N LYS A 146 -2.54 10.88 1.39
CA LYS A 146 -3.24 12.13 1.59
C LYS A 146 -4.73 11.89 1.78
N GLN A 147 -5.22 12.21 2.97
CA GLN A 147 -6.64 12.15 3.32
C GLN A 147 -7.39 13.40 2.84
N PHE A 148 -8.70 13.30 2.73
CA PHE A 148 -9.59 14.45 2.51
C PHE A 148 -10.85 14.30 3.39
N ALA A 149 -11.62 15.38 3.51
CA ALA A 149 -12.87 15.32 4.26
C ALA A 149 -13.89 14.46 3.52
N GLU A 150 -14.47 13.47 4.21
CA GLU A 150 -15.51 12.62 3.62
C GLU A 150 -16.65 13.47 3.04
N GLY A 151 -17.06 13.15 1.80
CA GLY A 151 -18.08 13.90 1.08
C GLY A 151 -17.60 15.21 0.42
N ASP A 152 -16.30 15.54 0.45
CA ASP A 152 -15.75 16.68 -0.29
C ASP A 152 -15.94 16.51 -1.81
N LYS A 153 -16.89 17.26 -2.37
CA LYS A 153 -17.26 17.23 -3.79
C LYS A 153 -16.21 17.84 -4.72
N SER A 154 -15.21 18.54 -4.18
CA SER A 154 -14.09 19.07 -4.97
C SER A 154 -13.09 17.98 -5.35
N VAL A 155 -13.06 16.90 -4.56
CA VAL A 155 -12.21 15.73 -4.81
C VAL A 155 -12.82 14.86 -5.89
N LYS A 156 -12.02 14.54 -6.89
CA LYS A 156 -12.37 13.59 -7.95
C LYS A 156 -11.38 12.45 -7.92
N LEU A 157 -11.87 11.24 -7.86
CA LEU A 157 -11.08 10.01 -7.90
C LEU A 157 -11.52 9.17 -9.10
N PRO A 158 -10.67 8.27 -9.60
CA PRO A 158 -11.08 7.33 -10.64
C PRO A 158 -12.23 6.43 -10.17
N PRO A 159 -13.03 5.86 -11.11
CA PRO A 159 -14.15 4.98 -10.78
C PRO A 159 -13.77 3.70 -10.03
N THR A 160 -12.49 3.35 -10.04
CA THR A 160 -11.88 2.19 -9.40
C THR A 160 -11.39 2.50 -7.96
N ASN A 161 -11.76 3.65 -7.39
CA ASN A 161 -11.51 3.96 -5.98
C ASN A 161 -12.40 3.10 -5.04
N PRO A 162 -11.85 2.56 -3.94
CA PRO A 162 -12.58 1.68 -3.01
C PRO A 162 -13.41 2.41 -1.94
N GLY A 163 -13.55 3.73 -2.00
CA GLY A 163 -14.44 4.51 -1.13
C GLY A 163 -13.83 5.01 0.18
N MET A 164 -12.54 4.78 0.44
CA MET A 164 -11.85 5.40 1.59
C MET A 164 -11.57 6.88 1.32
N PRO A 165 -11.76 7.80 2.29
CA PRO A 165 -11.58 9.25 2.10
C PRO A 165 -10.09 9.66 2.07
N MET A 166 -9.36 9.11 1.11
CA MET A 166 -7.97 9.38 0.80
C MET A 166 -7.71 9.27 -0.71
N TYR A 167 -6.70 9.98 -1.21
CA TYR A 167 -6.34 9.96 -2.63
C TYR A 167 -5.74 8.60 -3.00
N MET A 168 -6.61 7.69 -3.44
CA MET A 168 -6.27 6.34 -3.86
C MET A 168 -7.11 5.89 -5.06
N ASP A 169 -6.53 5.09 -5.93
CA ASP A 169 -7.18 4.36 -7.02
C ASP A 169 -6.72 2.90 -6.97
N SER A 170 -7.60 1.92 -7.25
CA SER A 170 -7.30 0.48 -7.30
C SER A 170 -7.55 -0.09 -8.71
N PRO A 171 -6.72 0.27 -9.69
CA PRO A 171 -6.89 -0.22 -11.06
C PRO A 171 -6.50 -1.69 -11.21
N GLY A 172 -7.21 -2.43 -12.06
CA GLY A 172 -6.89 -3.84 -12.39
C GLY A 172 -5.74 -3.99 -13.37
N TYR A 173 -4.60 -3.34 -13.14
CA TYR A 173 -3.43 -3.56 -13.99
C TYR A 173 -2.75 -4.88 -13.60
N GLN A 174 -2.31 -5.63 -14.61
CA GLN A 174 -1.64 -6.90 -14.37
C GLN A 174 -0.34 -6.71 -13.59
N VAL A 175 -0.26 -7.33 -12.42
CA VAL A 175 0.98 -7.51 -11.67
C VAL A 175 1.59 -8.88 -11.99
N ILE A 176 2.90 -8.91 -12.18
CA ILE A 176 3.65 -10.11 -12.58
C ILE A 176 4.83 -10.27 -11.63
N THR A 177 4.87 -11.36 -10.89
CA THR A 177 6.03 -11.75 -10.07
C THR A 177 6.77 -12.89 -10.75
N GLU A 178 8.07 -12.72 -10.98
CA GLU A 178 8.91 -13.74 -11.61
C GLU A 178 10.31 -13.70 -10.99
N GLY A 179 10.67 -14.74 -10.25
CA GLY A 179 11.96 -14.81 -9.56
C GLY A 179 12.19 -13.61 -8.65
N ASN A 180 13.18 -12.79 -8.97
CA ASN A 180 13.52 -11.60 -8.19
C ASN A 180 12.89 -10.31 -8.74
N THR A 181 11.91 -10.39 -9.63
CA THR A 181 11.25 -9.24 -10.24
C THR A 181 9.76 -9.20 -9.91
N ILE A 182 9.26 -7.99 -9.67
CA ILE A 182 7.83 -7.67 -9.67
C ILE A 182 7.59 -6.54 -10.65
N ARG A 183 6.60 -6.72 -11.53
CA ARG A 183 6.27 -5.80 -12.62
C ARG A 183 4.81 -5.46 -12.63
N VAL A 184 4.50 -4.28 -13.17
CA VAL A 184 3.14 -3.91 -13.57
C VAL A 184 3.16 -3.24 -14.93
N VAL A 185 2.14 -3.53 -15.74
CA VAL A 185 1.96 -2.94 -17.07
C VAL A 185 0.85 -1.89 -17.00
N VAL A 186 1.22 -0.62 -17.15
CA VAL A 186 0.28 0.50 -17.08
C VAL A 186 0.04 1.04 -18.48
N PRO A 187 -1.20 1.01 -19.02
CA PRO A 187 -1.49 1.64 -20.30
C PRO A 187 -1.15 3.14 -20.28
N ASP A 188 -0.51 3.67 -21.32
CA ASP A 188 0.00 5.05 -21.34
C ASP A 188 -1.11 6.08 -21.09
N TYR A 189 -2.32 5.83 -21.61
CA TYR A 189 -3.45 6.73 -21.43
C TYR A 189 -3.91 6.85 -19.96
N ARG A 190 -3.58 5.87 -19.12
CA ARG A 190 -3.87 5.88 -17.66
C ARG A 190 -2.93 6.77 -16.87
N ILE A 191 -1.83 7.20 -17.49
CA ILE A 191 -0.91 8.23 -16.98
C ILE A 191 -0.91 9.46 -17.88
N ASN A 192 -2.04 9.76 -18.53
CA ASN A 192 -2.21 10.91 -19.43
C ASN A 192 -1.13 11.00 -20.54
N ASN A 193 -0.68 9.83 -21.03
CA ASN A 193 0.39 9.67 -22.01
C ASN A 193 1.72 10.35 -21.62
N ARG A 194 1.93 10.58 -20.31
CA ARG A 194 3.16 11.17 -19.79
C ARG A 194 4.30 10.16 -19.89
N ARG A 195 5.38 10.56 -20.55
CA ARG A 195 6.61 9.76 -20.69
C ARG A 195 7.85 10.46 -20.14
N ASP A 196 7.72 11.74 -19.79
CA ASP A 196 8.79 12.52 -19.17
C ASP A 196 8.39 12.85 -17.73
N PHE A 197 8.83 11.97 -16.84
CA PHE A 197 8.81 12.15 -15.39
C PHE A 197 10.02 11.44 -14.78
N SER A 198 10.45 11.94 -13.63
CA SER A 198 11.38 11.24 -12.76
C SER A 198 10.67 10.33 -11.76
N PHE A 199 11.37 9.29 -11.30
CA PHE A 199 10.86 8.36 -10.30
C PHE A 199 11.97 7.80 -9.39
N ASP A 200 11.55 7.08 -8.35
CA ASP A 200 12.40 6.26 -7.47
C ASP A 200 11.77 4.88 -7.21
N GLY A 201 12.44 4.05 -6.41
CA GLY A 201 11.92 2.79 -5.90
C GLY A 201 12.03 2.70 -4.39
N VAL A 202 10.93 2.35 -3.72
CA VAL A 202 10.87 2.19 -2.26
C VAL A 202 10.22 0.85 -1.93
N ALA A 203 10.80 0.13 -0.99
CA ALA A 203 10.17 -1.02 -0.36
C ALA A 203 9.84 -0.66 1.09
N CYS A 204 8.58 -0.82 1.50
CA CYS A 204 8.13 -0.36 2.80
C CYS A 204 7.04 -1.23 3.43
N PHE A 205 6.84 -0.99 4.72
CA PHE A 205 5.70 -1.44 5.50
C PHE A 205 4.83 -0.25 5.88
N MET A 206 3.54 -0.43 5.67
CA MET A 206 2.47 0.50 5.96
C MET A 206 1.42 -0.18 6.84
N GLU A 207 0.59 0.63 7.51
CA GLU A 207 -0.48 0.14 8.38
C GLU A 207 -1.70 1.05 8.23
N VAL A 208 -2.88 0.43 8.20
CA VAL A 208 -4.16 1.14 8.18
C VAL A 208 -4.58 1.52 9.59
N ASN A 209 -5.10 2.73 9.76
CA ASN A 209 -5.71 3.22 11.00
C ASN A 209 -7.09 3.81 10.75
N THR A 210 -8.09 3.36 11.50
CA THR A 210 -9.47 3.85 11.38
C THR A 210 -9.95 4.64 12.61
N GLY A 211 -9.03 5.09 13.47
CA GLY A 211 -9.35 5.88 14.66
C GLY A 211 -9.93 5.10 15.84
N GLY A 212 -9.88 3.75 15.82
CA GLY A 212 -10.44 2.90 16.88
C GLY A 212 -11.96 2.67 16.78
N ALA A 213 -12.59 2.28 17.89
CA ALA A 213 -13.99 1.82 17.94
C ALA A 213 -15.04 2.89 17.61
N GLU A 214 -14.66 4.18 17.63
CA GLU A 214 -15.60 5.28 17.38
C GLU A 214 -15.69 5.71 15.92
N GLY A 215 -14.97 5.04 15.00
CA GLY A 215 -15.11 5.27 13.56
C GLY A 215 -14.66 6.69 13.17
N GLY A 216 -13.36 6.84 12.93
CA GLY A 216 -12.79 8.13 12.54
C GLY A 216 -11.66 7.88 11.57
N HIS A 217 -11.99 7.87 10.27
CA HIS A 217 -11.11 7.80 9.11
C HIS A 217 -9.74 8.52 9.29
N GLY A 218 -8.80 7.90 10.02
CA GLY A 218 -7.50 8.46 10.41
C GLY A 218 -7.52 9.72 11.30
N SER A 219 -8.57 9.93 12.11
CA SER A 219 -8.60 11.03 13.09
C SER A 219 -7.89 10.64 14.38
N GLY A 220 -6.79 11.32 14.71
CA GLY A 220 -6.02 11.09 15.94
C GLY A 220 -4.51 11.03 15.72
N ASP A 221 -3.84 10.22 16.55
CA ASP A 221 -2.37 10.11 16.65
C ASP A 221 -1.70 9.39 15.47
N LYS A 222 -2.46 8.83 14.52
CA LYS A 222 -1.96 8.09 13.35
C LYS A 222 -2.75 8.48 12.08
N PRO A 223 -2.11 8.49 10.90
CA PRO A 223 -2.79 8.68 9.61
C PRO A 223 -3.61 7.44 9.23
N MET A 224 -4.56 7.61 8.31
CA MET A 224 -5.38 6.49 7.80
C MET A 224 -4.56 5.37 7.17
N LEU A 225 -3.57 5.72 6.36
CA LEU A 225 -2.61 4.77 5.80
C LEU A 225 -1.23 5.41 5.84
N GLY A 226 -0.41 4.99 6.80
CA GLY A 226 0.91 5.57 7.06
C GLY A 226 2.04 4.64 6.66
N VAL A 227 3.19 5.21 6.31
CA VAL A 227 4.45 4.48 6.14
C VAL A 227 5.14 4.38 7.49
N TYR A 228 5.24 3.17 8.03
CA TYR A 228 5.81 2.92 9.36
C TYR A 228 7.28 2.53 9.30
N LYS A 229 7.68 1.79 8.26
CA LYS A 229 9.08 1.39 8.08
C LYS A 229 9.46 1.36 6.61
N VAL A 230 10.59 1.97 6.28
CA VAL A 230 11.22 1.86 4.95
C VAL A 230 12.31 0.79 5.03
N TYR A 231 12.25 -0.19 4.14
CA TYR A 231 13.20 -1.31 4.08
C TYR A 231 14.33 -1.06 3.11
N SER A 232 14.04 -0.44 1.96
CA SER A 232 15.06 0.01 1.03
C SER A 232 14.53 1.13 0.14
N VAL A 233 15.47 1.95 -0.35
CA VAL A 233 15.26 3.00 -1.33
C VAL A 233 16.31 2.81 -2.42
N ALA A 234 15.91 2.77 -3.68
CA ALA A 234 16.82 2.49 -4.80
C ALA A 234 17.93 3.55 -4.92
N SER A 235 17.57 4.83 -4.81
CA SER A 235 18.52 5.95 -4.77
C SER A 235 19.24 6.14 -3.43
N LYS A 236 18.81 5.43 -2.38
CA LYS A 236 19.19 5.57 -0.96
C LYS A 236 18.68 6.82 -0.25
N ASP A 237 18.47 7.93 -0.95
CA ASP A 237 18.07 9.23 -0.37
C ASP A 237 16.71 9.76 -0.85
N LEU A 238 16.03 9.02 -1.71
CA LEU A 238 14.72 9.34 -2.27
C LEU A 238 14.69 10.66 -3.07
N THR A 239 15.77 10.96 -3.79
CA THR A 239 15.88 12.16 -4.65
C THR A 239 15.19 12.03 -6.01
N LEU A 240 14.55 10.89 -6.31
CA LEU A 240 13.91 10.56 -7.59
C LEU A 240 14.87 10.75 -8.79
N PRO A 241 16.06 10.12 -8.78
CA PRO A 241 17.08 10.37 -9.80
C PRO A 241 16.80 9.65 -11.13
N TYR A 242 15.89 8.67 -11.16
CA TYR A 242 15.68 7.83 -12.34
C TYR A 242 14.70 8.46 -13.32
N LYS A 243 14.85 8.12 -14.60
CA LYS A 243 14.06 8.62 -15.72
C LYS A 243 13.46 7.46 -16.50
N VAL A 244 12.26 7.68 -17.03
CA VAL A 244 11.59 6.74 -17.94
C VAL A 244 12.46 6.53 -19.18
N ARG A 245 12.51 5.28 -19.65
CA ARG A 245 13.27 4.87 -20.85
C ARG A 245 12.36 4.52 -22.02
#